data_AF-A0A5J5BXQ7-F1
#
_entry.id   AF-A0A5J5BXQ7-F1
#
_cell.length_a   1.000
_cell.length_b   1.000
_cell.length_c   1.000
_cell.angle_alpha   90.00
_cell.angle_beta   90.00
_cell.angle_gamma   90.00
#
_symmetry.space_group_name_H-M   'P 1'
#
loop_
_entity.id
_entity.type
_entity.pdbx_description
1 polymer ?
#
loop_
_entity_poly.entity_id
_entity_poly.type
_entity_poly.pdbx_seq_one_letter_code
_entity_poly.pdbx_strand_id
1 'polypeptide(L)'
;MRLWKYQQENRAKLVESGLQRWEIGEIASRIGQLYFGQYTRTSEARFLLESYIFYEAILNRGYFEGSSKGSVKDRAVRFKELRFYARFLLVSLILNRLEMVNVLVESFKVLVDDSKATFRETNFKEWKQVVQEIIRFMKADTALMNVRPLRYCAMFDSYPASLPYLARFHAKKVLKFRDALLTSYHRNEVKFAELTLDTFRMLQCLEVGTKWIFLSKASG
;
A
#
# COMPACT_ATOMS: atom_id res chain seq x y z
N MET A 1 16.50 1.49 -8.41
CA MET A 1 17.25 2.51 -9.20
C MET A 1 17.59 2.16 -10.66
N ARG A 2 18.37 1.11 -11.03
CA ARG A 2 18.71 0.86 -12.46
C ARG A 2 17.49 0.65 -13.37
N LEU A 3 16.48 -0.11 -12.92
CA LEU A 3 15.31 -0.46 -13.73
C LEU A 3 14.38 0.74 -13.99
N TRP A 4 14.20 1.64 -13.02
CA TRP A 4 13.45 2.89 -13.19
C TRP A 4 14.11 3.81 -14.22
N LYS A 5 15.41 4.04 -14.06
CA LYS A 5 16.19 4.85 -15.00
C LYS A 5 16.15 4.23 -16.40
N TYR A 6 16.32 2.91 -16.50
CA TYR A 6 16.21 2.18 -17.77
C TYR A 6 14.83 2.30 -18.43
N GLN A 7 13.74 2.22 -17.64
CA GLN A 7 12.37 2.37 -18.16
C GLN A 7 12.09 3.81 -18.61
N GLN A 8 12.59 4.83 -17.91
CA GLN A 8 12.48 6.22 -18.34
C GLN A 8 13.27 6.50 -19.62
N GLU A 9 14.53 6.08 -19.67
CA GLU A 9 15.44 6.32 -20.79
C GLU A 9 14.97 5.64 -22.09
N ASN A 10 14.29 4.49 -21.98
CA ASN A 10 13.77 3.77 -23.14
C ASN A 10 12.29 4.03 -23.43
N ARG A 11 11.64 4.96 -22.70
CA ARG A 11 10.22 5.27 -22.90
C ARG A 11 9.90 5.78 -24.30
N ALA A 12 10.72 6.69 -24.83
CA ALA A 12 10.54 7.21 -26.20
C ALA A 12 10.55 6.08 -27.24
N LYS A 13 11.51 5.15 -27.10
CA LYS A 13 11.64 3.96 -27.96
C LYS A 13 10.43 3.03 -27.87
N LEU A 14 9.82 2.88 -26.69
CA LEU A 14 8.61 2.08 -26.52
C LEU A 14 7.40 2.69 -27.24
N VAL A 15 7.28 4.02 -27.23
CA VAL A 15 6.24 4.71 -28.00
C VAL A 15 6.52 4.59 -29.51
N GLU A 16 7.77 4.76 -29.92
CA GLU A 16 8.20 4.59 -31.31
C GLU A 16 7.98 3.16 -31.84
N SER A 17 8.04 2.15 -30.96
CA SER A 17 7.72 0.76 -31.32
C SER A 17 6.22 0.46 -31.45
N GLY A 18 5.35 1.48 -31.32
CA GLY A 18 3.90 1.35 -31.53
C GLY A 18 3.08 0.93 -30.30
N LEU A 19 3.69 0.89 -29.10
CA LEU A 19 2.97 0.56 -27.87
C LEU A 19 1.96 1.66 -27.53
N GLN A 20 0.75 1.24 -27.18
CA GLN A 20 -0.29 2.11 -26.67
C GLN A 20 0.06 2.62 -25.28
N ARG A 21 -0.47 3.79 -24.94
CA ARG A 21 -0.21 4.45 -23.65
C ARG A 21 -0.54 3.53 -22.45
N TRP A 22 -1.69 2.86 -22.48
CA TRP A 22 -2.09 1.94 -21.42
C TRP A 22 -1.18 0.70 -21.30
N GLU A 23 -0.54 0.26 -22.39
CA GLU A 23 0.41 -0.88 -22.37
C GLU A 23 1.69 -0.48 -21.62
N ILE A 24 2.18 0.74 -21.84
CA ILE A 24 3.31 1.29 -21.08
C ILE A 24 2.94 1.42 -19.59
N GLY A 25 1.70 1.86 -19.30
CA GLY A 25 1.16 1.89 -17.93
C GLY A 25 1.10 0.51 -17.28
N GLU A 26 0.70 -0.53 -18.04
CA GLU A 26 0.69 -1.91 -17.55
C GLU A 26 2.10 -2.41 -17.22
N ILE A 27 3.07 -2.17 -18.10
CA ILE A 27 4.48 -2.52 -17.85
C ILE A 27 4.98 -1.86 -16.57
N ALA A 28 4.74 -0.56 -16.41
CA ALA A 28 5.09 0.17 -15.19
C ALA A 28 4.41 -0.42 -13.94
N SER A 29 3.12 -0.79 -14.07
CA SER A 29 2.35 -1.40 -12.97
C SER A 29 2.93 -2.76 -12.54
N ARG A 30 3.41 -3.56 -13.50
CA ARG A 30 4.10 -4.83 -13.24
C ARG A 30 5.45 -4.63 -12.59
N ILE A 31 6.22 -3.61 -12.98
CA ILE A 31 7.48 -3.28 -12.31
C ILE A 31 7.22 -2.87 -10.86
N GLY A 32 6.21 -2.01 -10.61
CA GLY A 32 5.78 -1.67 -9.26
C GLY A 32 5.39 -2.91 -8.45
N GLN A 33 4.72 -3.89 -9.07
CA GLN A 33 4.37 -5.16 -8.44
C GLN A 33 5.61 -5.99 -8.06
N LEU A 34 6.64 -6.03 -8.91
CA LEU A 34 7.89 -6.74 -8.60
C LEU A 34 8.59 -6.13 -7.39
N TYR A 35 8.65 -4.79 -7.32
CA TYR A 35 9.20 -4.09 -6.16
C TYR A 35 8.39 -4.39 -4.88
N PHE A 36 7.06 -4.37 -4.96
CA PHE A 36 6.22 -4.73 -3.82
C PHE A 36 6.43 -6.19 -3.38
N GLY A 37 6.53 -7.13 -4.33
CA GLY A 37 6.81 -8.53 -4.02
C GLY A 37 8.20 -8.76 -3.40
N GLN A 38 9.18 -7.90 -3.68
CA GLN A 38 10.46 -7.94 -2.99
C GLN A 38 10.35 -7.39 -1.57
N TYR A 39 9.57 -6.32 -1.37
CA TYR A 39 9.27 -5.80 -0.04
C TYR A 39 8.60 -6.87 0.84
N THR A 40 7.58 -7.59 0.35
CA THR A 40 6.90 -8.61 1.15
C THR A 40 7.78 -9.78 1.58
N ARG A 41 8.90 -10.03 0.88
CA ARG A 41 9.86 -11.09 1.23
C ARG A 41 10.99 -10.61 2.15
N THR A 42 11.36 -9.34 2.07
CA THR A 42 12.57 -8.80 2.71
C THR A 42 12.28 -7.79 3.82
N SER A 43 11.06 -7.24 3.85
CA SER A 43 10.67 -6.09 4.66
C SER A 43 11.56 -4.85 4.47
N GLU A 44 12.32 -4.78 3.37
CA GLU A 44 13.14 -3.61 3.06
C GLU A 44 12.27 -2.48 2.48
N ALA A 45 12.02 -1.45 3.29
CA ALA A 45 11.16 -0.31 2.94
C ALA A 45 11.54 0.43 1.65
N ARG A 46 12.80 0.33 1.20
CA ARG A 46 13.25 0.93 -0.07
C ARG A 46 12.48 0.38 -1.28
N PHE A 47 12.13 -0.91 -1.26
CA PHE A 47 11.39 -1.52 -2.36
C PHE A 47 9.91 -1.11 -2.33
N LEU A 48 9.35 -0.92 -1.13
CA LEU A 48 8.00 -0.37 -0.99
C LEU A 48 7.92 1.06 -1.55
N LEU A 49 8.92 1.90 -1.27
CA LEU A 49 8.99 3.26 -1.80
C LEU A 49 9.14 3.27 -3.33
N GLU A 50 9.99 2.39 -3.88
CA GLU A 50 10.13 2.26 -5.34
C GLU A 50 8.79 1.84 -5.97
N SER A 51 8.07 0.88 -5.39
CA SER A 51 6.73 0.49 -5.85
C SER A 51 5.76 1.68 -5.88
N TYR A 52 5.76 2.49 -4.81
CA TYR A 52 4.96 3.71 -4.72
C TYR A 52 5.29 4.69 -5.83
N ILE A 53 6.58 4.97 -6.08
CA ILE A 53 7.02 5.89 -7.15
C ILE A 53 6.50 5.44 -8.51
N PHE A 54 6.55 4.14 -8.82
CA PHE A 54 6.00 3.61 -10.06
C PHE A 54 4.48 3.81 -10.15
N TYR A 55 3.74 3.58 -9.07
CA TYR A 55 2.30 3.74 -9.08
C TYR A 55 1.85 5.19 -9.15
N GLU A 56 2.49 6.08 -8.41
CA GLU A 56 2.26 7.53 -8.48
C GLU A 56 2.59 8.07 -9.87
N ALA A 57 3.69 7.60 -10.46
CA ALA A 57 4.07 7.91 -11.82
C ALA A 57 3.03 7.47 -12.87
N ILE A 58 2.30 6.39 -12.60
CA ILE A 58 1.24 5.91 -13.48
C ILE A 58 0.00 6.79 -13.37
N LEU A 59 -0.39 7.11 -12.13
CA LEU A 59 -1.53 7.98 -11.83
C LEU A 59 -1.33 9.37 -12.44
N ASN A 60 -0.21 10.04 -12.14
CA ASN A 60 0.06 11.41 -12.57
C ASN A 60 0.17 11.57 -14.09
N ARG A 61 0.48 10.49 -14.80
CA ARG A 61 0.57 10.49 -16.26
C ARG A 61 -0.70 10.01 -16.93
N GLY A 62 -1.74 9.61 -16.20
CA GLY A 62 -3.00 9.17 -16.79
C GLY A 62 -2.83 8.07 -17.84
N TYR A 63 -1.99 7.04 -17.58
CA TYR A 63 -1.71 6.03 -18.62
C TYR A 63 -2.95 5.24 -19.06
N PHE A 64 -3.98 5.17 -18.22
CA PHE A 64 -5.23 4.49 -18.52
C PHE A 64 -6.33 5.41 -19.05
N GLU A 65 -6.09 6.73 -19.11
CA GLU A 65 -7.06 7.70 -19.63
C GLU A 65 -7.36 7.46 -21.12
N GLY A 66 -8.62 7.69 -21.52
CA GLY A 66 -9.05 7.60 -22.93
C GLY A 66 -9.11 6.18 -23.52
N SER A 67 -8.90 5.15 -22.69
CA SER A 67 -8.82 3.75 -23.15
C SER A 67 -10.17 3.00 -23.12
N SER A 68 -11.27 3.68 -22.80
CA SER A 68 -12.60 3.08 -22.60
C SER A 68 -13.64 3.56 -23.60
N LYS A 69 -13.93 2.75 -24.63
CA LYS A 69 -15.02 2.96 -25.60
C LYS A 69 -16.06 1.84 -25.61
N GLY A 70 -16.10 1.00 -24.57
CA GLY A 70 -17.11 -0.06 -24.41
C GLY A 70 -16.82 -1.36 -25.16
N SER A 71 -15.67 -1.52 -25.81
CA SER A 71 -15.30 -2.77 -26.51
C SER A 71 -14.79 -3.86 -25.56
N VAL A 72 -14.67 -5.12 -26.05
CA VAL A 72 -14.08 -6.24 -25.29
C VAL A 72 -12.61 -5.96 -24.91
N LYS A 73 -11.84 -5.34 -25.80
CA LYS A 73 -10.47 -4.90 -25.53
C LYS A 73 -10.44 -3.89 -24.39
N ASP A 74 -11.39 -2.96 -24.39
CA ASP A 74 -11.50 -1.92 -23.36
C ASP A 74 -11.88 -2.50 -22.01
N ARG A 75 -12.69 -3.57 -21.98
CA ARG A 75 -13.02 -4.30 -20.76
C ARG A 75 -11.77 -4.90 -20.11
N ALA A 76 -10.90 -5.52 -20.90
CA ALA A 76 -9.64 -6.09 -20.40
C ALA A 76 -8.71 -5.00 -19.85
N VAL A 77 -8.59 -3.86 -20.55
CA VAL A 77 -7.82 -2.70 -20.08
C VAL A 77 -8.41 -2.17 -18.77
N ARG A 78 -9.74 -2.12 -18.64
CA ARG A 78 -10.41 -1.68 -17.41
C ARG A 78 -10.06 -2.56 -16.21
N PHE A 79 -10.02 -3.88 -16.36
CA PHE A 79 -9.56 -4.77 -15.29
C PHE A 79 -8.07 -4.60 -14.96
N LYS A 80 -7.24 -4.16 -15.90
CA LYS A 80 -5.83 -3.84 -15.63
C LYS A 80 -5.73 -2.57 -14.79
N GLU A 81 -6.54 -1.55 -15.11
CA GLU A 81 -6.65 -0.30 -14.36
C GLU A 81 -7.18 -0.53 -12.94
N LEU A 82 -8.26 -1.29 -12.77
CA LEU A 82 -8.81 -1.65 -11.47
C LEU A 82 -7.77 -2.34 -10.57
N ARG A 83 -7.02 -3.30 -11.13
CA ARG A 83 -5.92 -3.96 -10.40
C ARG A 83 -4.76 -3.02 -10.09
N PHE A 84 -4.51 -2.03 -10.93
CA PHE A 84 -3.52 -0.99 -10.64
C PHE A 84 -3.94 -0.17 -9.40
N TYR A 85 -5.17 0.35 -9.37
CA TYR A 85 -5.68 1.11 -8.22
C TYR A 85 -5.66 0.28 -6.92
N ALA A 86 -6.09 -0.98 -6.96
CA ALA A 86 -6.08 -1.82 -5.77
C ALA A 86 -4.67 -2.04 -5.20
N ARG A 87 -3.66 -2.23 -6.06
CA ARG A 87 -2.25 -2.33 -5.64
C ARG A 87 -1.72 -1.02 -5.11
N PHE A 88 -2.07 0.09 -5.76
CA PHE A 88 -1.60 1.41 -5.31
C PHE A 88 -2.22 1.81 -3.96
N LEU A 89 -3.49 1.49 -3.74
CA LEU A 89 -4.15 1.62 -2.44
C LEU A 89 -3.39 0.86 -1.35
N LEU A 90 -3.06 -0.41 -1.60
CA LEU A 90 -2.34 -1.24 -0.63
C LEU A 90 -0.95 -0.65 -0.29
N VAL A 91 -0.18 -0.26 -1.30
CA VAL A 91 1.15 0.34 -1.11
C VAL A 91 1.06 1.68 -0.37
N SER A 92 0.12 2.54 -0.75
CA SER A 92 -0.09 3.84 -0.10
C SER A 92 -0.54 3.69 1.36
N LEU A 93 -1.37 2.68 1.64
CA LEU A 93 -1.83 2.34 2.97
C LEU A 93 -0.65 1.92 3.84
N ILE A 94 0.18 0.97 3.41
CA ILE A 94 1.35 0.49 4.18
C ILE A 94 2.35 1.63 4.42
N LEU A 95 2.54 2.54 3.45
CA LEU A 95 3.38 3.73 3.63
C LEU A 95 2.74 4.84 4.47
N ASN A 96 1.51 4.63 4.96
CA ASN A 96 0.73 5.59 5.75
C ASN A 96 0.57 6.96 5.06
N ARG A 97 0.39 6.96 3.73
CA ARG A 97 0.14 8.16 2.92
C ARG A 97 -1.36 8.44 2.83
N LEU A 98 -1.99 8.76 3.96
CA LEU A 98 -3.46 8.83 4.09
C LEU A 98 -4.13 9.79 3.10
N GLU A 99 -3.50 10.93 2.79
CA GLU A 99 -3.99 11.86 1.76
C GLU A 99 -4.11 11.19 0.39
N MET A 100 -3.04 10.49 -0.04
CA MET A 100 -3.05 9.72 -1.29
C MET A 100 -4.07 8.57 -1.23
N VAL A 101 -4.19 7.89 -0.09
CA VAL A 101 -5.21 6.84 0.08
C VAL A 101 -6.62 7.41 -0.14
N ASN A 102 -6.95 8.56 0.43
CA ASN A 102 -8.26 9.21 0.24
C ASN A 102 -8.52 9.52 -1.24
N VAL A 103 -7.53 10.11 -1.94
CA VAL A 103 -7.62 10.40 -3.39
C VAL A 103 -7.87 9.11 -4.19
N LEU A 104 -7.14 8.04 -3.87
CA LEU A 104 -7.25 6.76 -4.55
C LEU A 104 -8.58 6.06 -4.27
N VAL A 105 -9.12 6.14 -3.05
CA VAL A 105 -10.42 5.53 -2.71
C VAL A 105 -11.54 6.18 -3.51
N GLU A 106 -11.56 7.50 -3.61
CA GLU A 106 -12.60 8.19 -4.37
C GLU A 106 -12.47 7.89 -5.87
N SER A 107 -11.25 7.98 -6.42
CA SER A 107 -10.98 7.65 -7.82
C SER A 107 -11.36 6.21 -8.16
N PHE A 108 -11.05 5.26 -7.27
CA PHE A 108 -11.36 3.85 -7.45
C PHE A 108 -12.85 3.56 -7.38
N LYS A 109 -13.58 4.22 -6.49
CA LYS A 109 -15.04 4.13 -6.41
C LYS A 109 -15.69 4.62 -7.72
N VAL A 110 -15.30 5.81 -8.18
CA VAL A 110 -15.78 6.37 -9.47
C VAL A 110 -15.46 5.41 -10.61
N LEU A 111 -14.26 4.86 -10.65
CA LEU A 111 -13.84 3.90 -11.67
C LEU A 111 -14.70 2.62 -11.67
N VAL A 112 -15.00 2.07 -10.50
CA VAL A 112 -15.86 0.87 -10.38
C VAL A 112 -17.28 1.16 -10.83
N ASP A 113 -17.84 2.32 -10.45
CA ASP A 113 -19.18 2.72 -10.86
C ASP A 113 -19.27 2.98 -12.39
N ASP A 114 -18.28 3.67 -12.97
CA ASP A 114 -18.16 3.87 -14.41
C ASP A 114 -18.00 2.55 -15.17
N SER A 115 -17.20 1.62 -14.64
CA SER A 115 -17.00 0.30 -15.22
C SER A 115 -18.32 -0.49 -15.27
N LYS A 116 -19.11 -0.43 -14.20
CA LYS A 116 -20.43 -1.07 -14.14
C LYS A 116 -21.42 -0.44 -15.12
N ALA A 117 -21.40 0.89 -15.27
CA ALA A 117 -22.27 1.59 -16.22
C ALA A 117 -21.91 1.28 -17.68
N THR A 118 -20.61 1.23 -17.99
CA THR A 118 -20.06 0.96 -19.33
C THR A 118 -20.24 -0.49 -19.74
N PHE A 119 -20.01 -1.45 -18.84
CA PHE A 119 -20.02 -2.88 -19.15
C PHE A 119 -21.15 -3.61 -18.41
N ARG A 120 -22.41 -3.32 -18.77
CA ARG A 120 -23.62 -3.79 -18.06
C ARG A 120 -23.73 -5.31 -17.89
N GLU A 121 -23.18 -6.08 -18.83
CA GLU A 121 -23.19 -7.55 -18.81
C GLU A 121 -22.09 -8.15 -17.91
N THR A 122 -21.18 -7.33 -17.39
CA THR A 122 -20.05 -7.79 -16.58
C THR A 122 -20.34 -7.61 -15.08
N ASN A 123 -20.05 -8.64 -14.30
CA ASN A 123 -20.21 -8.59 -12.85
C ASN A 123 -19.01 -7.89 -12.18
N PHE A 124 -19.26 -6.75 -11.52
CA PHE A 124 -18.26 -6.01 -10.74
C PHE A 124 -18.45 -6.12 -9.21
N LYS A 125 -19.21 -7.11 -8.73
CA LYS A 125 -19.52 -7.27 -7.29
C LYS A 125 -18.26 -7.39 -6.44
N GLU A 126 -17.26 -8.13 -6.89
CA GLU A 126 -15.97 -8.28 -6.17
C GLU A 126 -15.25 -6.94 -6.05
N TRP A 127 -15.21 -6.15 -7.12
CA TRP A 127 -14.59 -4.82 -7.09
C TRP A 127 -15.33 -3.84 -6.17
N LYS A 128 -16.66 -3.90 -6.15
CA LYS A 128 -17.47 -3.16 -5.18
C LYS A 128 -17.15 -3.59 -3.74
N GLN A 129 -16.94 -4.89 -3.51
CA GLN A 129 -16.52 -5.39 -2.21
C GLN A 129 -15.16 -4.82 -1.81
N VAL A 130 -14.18 -4.78 -2.72
CA VAL A 130 -12.85 -4.18 -2.46
C VAL A 130 -12.97 -2.70 -2.06
N VAL A 131 -13.84 -1.92 -2.72
CA VAL A 131 -14.15 -0.52 -2.33
C VAL A 131 -14.73 -0.45 -0.92
N GLN A 132 -15.67 -1.35 -0.58
CA GLN A 132 -16.27 -1.38 0.76
C GLN A 132 -15.27 -1.78 1.85
N GLU A 133 -14.37 -2.72 1.54
CA GLU A 133 -13.31 -3.16 2.45
C GLU A 133 -12.38 -2.00 2.81
N ILE A 134 -11.86 -1.25 1.83
CA ILE A 134 -10.97 -0.11 2.12
C ILE A 134 -11.67 1.00 2.91
N ILE A 135 -12.93 1.33 2.57
CA ILE A 135 -13.70 2.33 3.31
C ILE A 135 -13.89 1.91 4.77
N ARG A 136 -14.26 0.64 5.01
CA ARG A 136 -14.40 0.10 6.37
C ARG A 136 -13.07 0.10 7.11
N PHE A 137 -11.98 -0.27 6.42
CA PHE A 137 -10.63 -0.26 6.97
C PHE A 137 -10.22 1.12 7.46
N MET A 138 -10.35 2.15 6.62
CA MET A 138 -9.98 3.53 6.96
C MET A 138 -10.82 4.08 8.12
N LYS A 139 -12.12 3.76 8.14
CA LYS A 139 -13.01 4.15 9.24
C LYS A 139 -12.58 3.52 10.57
N ALA A 140 -12.24 2.23 10.56
CA ALA A 140 -11.80 1.52 11.75
C ALA A 140 -10.43 2.00 12.26
N ASP A 141 -9.52 2.39 11.35
CA ASP A 141 -8.21 2.92 11.73
C ASP A 141 -8.30 4.32 12.34
N THR A 142 -9.06 5.22 11.70
CA THR A 142 -9.27 6.60 12.18
C THR A 142 -9.84 6.64 13.60
N ALA A 143 -10.77 5.73 13.93
CA ALA A 143 -11.37 5.64 15.25
C ALA A 143 -10.33 5.38 16.37
N LEU A 144 -9.24 4.65 16.08
CA LEU A 144 -8.20 4.36 17.08
C LEU A 144 -7.18 5.50 17.20
N MET A 145 -6.78 6.12 16.09
CA MET A 145 -5.81 7.23 16.10
C MET A 145 -6.29 8.39 16.98
N ASN A 146 -7.61 8.60 17.04
CA ASN A 146 -8.24 9.62 17.90
C ASN A 146 -8.20 9.25 19.40
N VAL A 147 -7.94 7.99 19.75
CA VAL A 147 -7.95 7.49 21.13
C VAL A 147 -6.54 7.35 21.70
N ARG A 148 -5.56 6.90 20.90
CA ARG A 148 -4.18 6.73 21.35
C ARG A 148 -3.20 6.81 20.17
N PRO A 149 -2.14 7.65 20.24
CA PRO A 149 -1.06 7.56 19.27
C PRO A 149 -0.45 6.16 19.31
N LEU A 150 -0.24 5.52 18.16
CA LEU A 150 0.46 4.24 18.01
C LEU A 150 1.97 4.36 18.31
N ARG A 151 2.35 4.98 19.44
CA ARG A 151 3.71 4.99 19.95
C ARG A 151 3.84 3.85 20.93
N TYR A 152 4.34 2.72 20.47
CA TYR A 152 4.77 1.65 21.36
C TYR A 152 5.83 2.21 22.33
N CYS A 153 5.53 2.19 23.63
CA CYS A 153 6.47 2.55 24.66
C CYS A 153 6.63 1.38 25.63
N ALA A 154 7.80 0.75 25.64
CA ALA A 154 8.09 -0.36 26.54
C ALA A 154 7.84 -0.04 28.03
N MET A 155 7.89 1.24 28.43
CA MET A 155 7.59 1.65 29.81
C MET A 155 6.08 1.74 30.12
N PHE A 156 5.25 2.07 29.13
CA PHE A 156 3.80 2.28 29.32
C PHE A 156 2.93 1.13 28.79
N ASP A 157 3.46 0.31 27.88
CA ASP A 157 2.74 -0.80 27.24
C ASP A 157 3.17 -2.17 27.77
N SER A 158 4.18 -2.24 28.63
CA SER A 158 4.55 -3.47 29.33
C SER A 158 3.61 -3.74 30.49
N TYR A 159 3.31 -5.02 30.72
CA TYR A 159 2.59 -5.42 31.92
C TYR A 159 3.35 -4.94 33.18
N PRO A 160 2.69 -4.31 34.17
CA PRO A 160 3.39 -3.69 35.30
C PRO A 160 4.34 -4.64 36.04
N ALA A 161 4.01 -5.93 36.12
CA ALA A 161 4.84 -6.92 36.79
C ALA A 161 6.11 -7.32 36.00
N SER A 162 6.21 -7.00 34.70
CA SER A 162 7.41 -7.33 33.89
C SER A 162 8.46 -6.21 33.88
N LEU A 163 8.12 -5.00 34.37
CA LEU A 163 9.03 -3.84 34.41
C LEU A 163 10.37 -4.12 35.11
N PRO A 164 10.45 -4.80 36.28
CA PRO A 164 11.72 -5.07 36.95
C PRO A 164 12.61 -6.05 36.18
N TYR A 165 12.01 -6.97 35.42
CA TYR A 165 12.72 -7.94 34.59
C TYR A 165 13.32 -7.25 33.35
N LEU A 166 12.53 -6.40 32.68
CA LEU A 166 12.96 -5.63 31.50
C LEU A 166 14.10 -4.65 31.80
N ALA A 167 14.08 -4.02 32.98
CA ALA A 167 15.15 -3.11 33.41
C ALA A 167 16.54 -3.78 33.44
N ARG A 168 16.59 -5.09 33.78
CA ARG A 168 17.85 -5.87 33.82
C ARG A 168 18.46 -6.10 32.43
N PHE A 169 17.64 -6.18 31.39
CA PHE A 169 18.12 -6.35 30.01
C PHE A 169 18.60 -5.04 29.40
N HIS A 170 17.95 -3.91 29.75
CA HIS A 170 18.37 -2.58 29.31
C HIS A 170 19.76 -2.19 29.82
N ALA A 171 20.10 -2.55 31.07
CA ALA A 171 21.38 -2.23 31.68
C ALA A 171 22.59 -2.90 30.98
N LYS A 172 22.39 -4.02 30.28
CA LYS A 172 23.48 -4.79 29.64
C LYS A 172 23.42 -4.84 28.10
N LYS A 173 22.39 -4.27 27.44
CA LYS A 173 22.19 -4.31 25.97
C LYS A 173 22.50 -5.68 25.32
N VAL A 174 22.13 -6.78 25.99
CA VAL A 174 22.55 -8.15 25.58
C VAL A 174 21.72 -8.70 24.42
N LEU A 175 20.52 -8.16 24.22
CA LEU A 175 19.57 -8.68 23.24
C LEU A 175 19.55 -7.80 21.99
N LYS A 176 19.81 -8.43 20.84
CA LYS A 176 19.54 -7.85 19.51
C LYS A 176 18.24 -8.45 19.00
N PHE A 177 17.30 -7.59 18.63
CA PHE A 177 16.11 -8.01 17.90
C PHE A 177 16.53 -8.68 16.59
N ARG A 178 16.10 -9.92 16.38
CA ARG A 178 16.45 -10.72 15.19
C ARG A 178 15.27 -10.76 14.23
N ASP A 179 14.18 -11.40 14.65
CA ASP A 179 12.96 -11.57 13.86
C ASP A 179 11.72 -11.28 14.73
N ALA A 180 10.65 -10.77 14.13
CA ALA A 180 9.31 -10.76 14.72
C ALA A 180 8.32 -11.45 13.79
N LEU A 181 7.46 -12.26 14.39
CA LEU A 181 6.28 -12.81 13.74
C LEU A 181 5.09 -11.91 14.10
N LEU A 182 4.42 -11.36 13.08
CA LEU A 182 3.17 -10.62 13.26
C LEU A 182 2.00 -11.56 13.03
N THR A 183 1.17 -11.78 14.04
CA THR A 183 -0.05 -12.58 13.91
C THR A 183 -1.21 -11.86 14.58
N SER A 184 -2.36 -11.88 13.93
CA SER A 184 -3.64 -11.60 14.57
C SER A 184 -4.62 -12.70 14.20
N TYR A 185 -5.53 -12.99 15.10
CA TYR A 185 -6.62 -13.93 14.87
C TYR A 185 -7.87 -13.42 15.58
N HIS A 186 -8.72 -12.72 14.82
CA HIS A 186 -10.02 -12.29 15.29
C HIS A 186 -11.11 -12.65 14.27
N ARG A 187 -12.25 -13.18 14.74
CA ARG A 187 -13.38 -13.48 13.85
C ARG A 187 -13.93 -12.18 13.26
N ASN A 188 -14.11 -12.13 11.94
CA ASN A 188 -14.55 -10.93 11.21
C ASN A 188 -13.61 -9.72 11.39
N GLU A 189 -12.30 -9.96 11.51
CA GLU A 189 -11.32 -8.88 11.56
C GLU A 189 -11.45 -7.96 10.32
N VAL A 190 -11.38 -6.66 10.55
CA VAL A 190 -11.38 -5.67 9.48
C VAL A 190 -10.08 -5.83 8.69
N LYS A 191 -10.18 -6.00 7.38
CA LYS A 191 -9.04 -6.15 6.49
C LYS A 191 -9.28 -5.47 5.15
N PHE A 192 -8.18 -5.19 4.47
CA PHE A 192 -8.17 -4.79 3.08
C PHE A 192 -7.26 -5.74 2.31
N ALA A 193 -7.82 -6.51 1.38
CA ALA A 193 -7.15 -7.66 0.77
C ALA A 193 -6.62 -8.65 1.85
N GLU A 194 -5.32 -8.92 1.87
CA GLU A 194 -4.67 -9.80 2.86
C GLU A 194 -4.14 -9.03 4.08
N LEU A 195 -4.22 -7.69 4.08
CA LEU A 195 -3.72 -6.86 5.18
C LEU A 195 -4.82 -6.66 6.22
N THR A 196 -4.67 -7.31 7.37
CA THR A 196 -5.57 -7.11 8.50
C THR A 196 -5.24 -5.80 9.25
N LEU A 197 -6.23 -5.23 9.93
CA LEU A 197 -6.07 -3.98 10.66
C LEU A 197 -5.02 -4.08 11.76
N ASP A 198 -4.97 -5.19 12.48
CA ASP A 198 -3.96 -5.40 13.53
C ASP A 198 -2.56 -5.53 12.93
N THR A 199 -2.43 -6.30 11.83
CA THR A 199 -1.16 -6.45 11.12
C THR A 199 -0.65 -5.10 10.61
N PHE A 200 -1.54 -4.29 10.04
CA PHE A 200 -1.22 -2.93 9.62
C PHE A 200 -0.71 -2.08 10.78
N ARG A 201 -1.41 -2.07 11.92
CA ARG A 201 -1.00 -1.29 13.09
C ARG A 201 0.34 -1.75 13.65
N MET A 202 0.57 -3.07 13.71
CA MET A 202 1.86 -3.62 14.13
C MET A 202 2.98 -3.22 13.17
N LEU A 203 2.75 -3.25 11.85
CA LEU A 203 3.70 -2.75 10.84
C LEU A 203 3.99 -1.26 11.05
N GLN A 204 2.97 -0.44 11.30
CA GLN A 204 3.18 0.99 11.58
C GLN A 204 4.01 1.22 12.84
N CYS A 205 3.83 0.42 13.89
CA CYS A 205 4.63 0.52 15.11
C CYS A 205 6.10 0.12 14.87
N LEU A 206 6.34 -0.98 14.17
CA LEU A 206 7.68 -1.58 14.04
C LEU A 206 8.52 -0.95 12.95
N GLU A 207 7.96 -0.74 11.76
CA GLU A 207 8.69 -0.30 10.57
C GLU A 207 8.69 1.23 10.40
N VAL A 208 7.61 1.88 10.85
CA VAL A 208 7.43 3.33 10.68
C VAL A 208 7.68 4.08 11.98
N GLY A 209 7.22 3.55 13.13
CA GLY A 209 7.41 4.14 14.46
C GLY A 209 8.88 4.28 14.85
N THR A 210 9.76 3.37 14.43
CA THR A 210 11.21 3.50 14.63
C THR A 210 11.81 4.66 13.82
N LYS A 211 11.38 4.91 12.58
CA LYS A 211 11.90 6.02 11.75
C LYS A 211 11.56 7.40 12.31
N TRP A 212 10.39 7.59 12.89
CA TRP A 212 10.02 8.87 13.53
C TRP A 212 10.86 9.17 14.77
N ILE A 213 11.28 8.14 15.53
CA ILE A 213 12.16 8.31 16.71
C ILE A 213 13.59 8.69 16.29
N PHE A 214 14.08 8.19 15.16
CA PHE A 214 15.40 8.56 14.64
C PHE A 214 15.40 9.94 13.98
N LEU A 215 14.33 10.32 13.29
CA LEU A 215 14.23 11.63 12.65
C LEU A 215 14.01 12.78 13.66
N SER A 216 13.26 12.57 14.74
CA SER A 216 13.08 13.62 15.77
C SER A 216 14.33 13.87 16.63
N LYS A 217 15.27 12.91 16.68
CA LYS A 217 16.58 13.08 17.33
C LYS A 217 17.65 13.69 16.42
N ALA A 218 17.42 13.74 15.10
CA ALA A 218 18.36 14.32 14.14
C ALA A 218 18.11 15.81 13.87
N SER A 219 17.04 16.38 14.44
CA SER A 219 16.64 17.78 14.29
C SER A 219 16.68 18.55 15.62
N GLY A 220 17.54 18.15 16.56
CA GLY A 220 17.79 18.82 17.83
C GLY A 220 19.27 19.12 18.00
#